data_AF-W7SUM7-F1
#
_entry.id   AF-W7SUM7-F1
#
_cell.length_a   1.000
_cell.length_b   1.000
_cell.length_c   1.000
_cell.angle_alpha   90.00
_cell.angle_beta   90.00
_cell.angle_gamma   90.00
#
_symmetry.space_group_name_H-M   'P 1'
#
loop_
_entity.id
_entity.type
_entity.pdbx_description
1 polymer ?
#
loop_
_entity_poly.entity_id
_entity_poly.type
_entity_poly.pdbx_seq_one_letter_code
_entity_poly.pdbx_strand_id
1 'polypeptide(L)'
;MSLTVPSDVDELWLELERFASTENAGVAGSIDRFGRAELSTSAAEAVASAGISGRAVVFPGSTGLTGGVRVGDGLAGSAIDRLHVVGGPDRPVAEDVLDTRDHVRPEWQAGELVLAVTPAGPGRYAPFEVPNPTPCCADH
;
A
#
# COMPACT_ATOMS: atom_id res chain seq x y z
N MET A 1 -9.05 -8.78 -4.46
CA MET A 1 -10.12 -7.99 -5.09
C MET A 1 -9.49 -6.75 -5.70
N SER A 2 -9.49 -6.61 -7.02
CA SER A 2 -9.00 -5.40 -7.71
C SER A 2 -10.19 -4.48 -7.96
N LEU A 3 -10.10 -3.25 -7.48
CA LEU A 3 -11.10 -2.21 -7.71
C LEU A 3 -10.63 -1.38 -8.91
N THR A 4 -11.46 -1.25 -9.95
CA THR A 4 -11.29 -0.22 -10.97
C THR A 4 -11.74 1.10 -10.36
N VAL A 5 -10.92 2.14 -10.47
CA VAL A 5 -11.15 3.44 -9.82
C VAL A 5 -11.43 4.46 -10.94
N PRO A 6 -12.57 5.18 -10.92
CA PRO A 6 -12.84 6.29 -11.83
C PRO A 6 -11.76 7.39 -11.74
N SER A 7 -11.52 8.10 -12.84
CA SER A 7 -10.54 9.18 -12.89
C SER A 7 -11.03 10.49 -12.26
N ASP A 8 -12.33 10.62 -12.02
CA ASP A 8 -12.93 11.75 -11.30
C ASP A 8 -13.12 11.38 -9.82
N VAL A 9 -12.67 12.25 -8.92
CA VAL A 9 -12.77 12.08 -7.48
C VAL A 9 -14.23 12.05 -7.01
N ASP A 10 -15.13 12.78 -7.68
CA ASP A 10 -16.55 12.81 -7.33
C ASP A 10 -17.26 11.52 -7.74
N GLU A 11 -16.95 10.98 -8.93
CA GLU A 11 -17.49 9.68 -9.36
C GLU A 11 -16.94 8.52 -8.53
N LEU A 12 -15.64 8.58 -8.19
CA LEU A 12 -15.02 7.62 -7.28
C LEU A 12 -15.69 7.65 -5.91
N TRP A 13 -15.96 8.84 -5.38
CA TRP A 13 -16.63 8.99 -4.09
C TRP A 13 -18.01 8.34 -4.10
N LEU A 14 -18.80 8.57 -5.17
CA LEU A 14 -20.11 7.94 -5.35
C LEU A 14 -20.05 6.41 -5.50
N GLU A 15 -18.99 5.87 -6.12
CA GLU A 15 -18.79 4.41 -6.18
C GLU A 15 -18.40 3.83 -4.82
N LEU A 16 -17.53 4.51 -4.07
CA LEU A 16 -17.16 4.11 -2.72
C LEU A 16 -18.35 4.14 -1.77
N GLU A 17 -19.21 5.14 -1.85
CA GLU A 17 -20.48 5.19 -1.13
C GLU A 17 -21.37 3.98 -1.46
N ARG A 18 -21.55 3.67 -2.74
CA ARG A 18 -22.33 2.50 -3.18
C ARG A 18 -21.74 1.22 -2.64
N PHE A 19 -20.43 1.06 -2.75
CA PHE A 19 -19.71 -0.11 -2.24
C PHE A 19 -19.91 -0.26 -0.72
N ALA A 20 -19.73 0.80 0.05
CA ALA A 20 -19.93 0.79 1.51
C ALA A 20 -21.39 0.54 1.92
N SER A 21 -22.34 0.82 1.02
CA SER A 21 -23.77 0.54 1.26
C SER A 21 -24.14 -0.93 1.07
N THR A 22 -23.42 -1.66 0.20
CA THR A 22 -23.70 -3.06 -0.13
C THR A 22 -22.79 -4.05 0.59
N GLU A 23 -21.56 -3.64 0.91
CA GLU A 23 -20.54 -4.47 1.50
C GLU A 23 -20.31 -4.15 2.98
N ASN A 24 -19.61 -5.03 3.70
CA ASN A 24 -19.21 -4.78 5.09
C ASN A 24 -17.97 -3.87 5.14
N ALA A 25 -18.10 -2.66 4.59
CA ALA A 25 -17.04 -1.65 4.50
C ALA A 25 -17.50 -0.30 5.05
N GLY A 26 -16.53 0.55 5.39
CA GLY A 26 -16.74 1.95 5.76
C GLY A 26 -15.82 2.83 4.92
N VAL A 27 -16.31 4.00 4.54
CA VAL A 27 -15.59 4.98 3.73
C VAL A 27 -15.60 6.30 4.49
N ALA A 28 -14.46 6.99 4.52
CA ALA A 28 -14.36 8.32 5.07
C ALA A 28 -13.42 9.18 4.21
N GLY A 29 -13.75 10.45 4.10
CA GLY A 29 -12.94 11.51 3.54
C GLY A 29 -12.61 12.52 4.64
N SER A 30 -12.03 13.64 4.25
CA SER A 30 -11.69 14.71 5.19
C SER A 30 -12.92 15.37 5.85
N ILE A 31 -14.09 15.27 5.22
CA ILE A 31 -15.32 15.95 5.64
C ILE A 31 -16.51 15.00 5.82
N ASP A 32 -16.54 13.88 5.12
CA ASP A 32 -17.71 12.99 5.06
C ASP A 32 -17.35 11.53 5.40
N ARG A 33 -18.35 10.74 5.82
CA ARG A 33 -18.20 9.30 6.10
C ARG A 33 -19.49 8.53 5.79
N PHE A 34 -19.33 7.30 5.30
CA PHE A 34 -20.42 6.43 4.84
C PHE A 34 -20.17 4.97 5.23
N GLY A 35 -21.26 4.19 5.29
CA GLY A 35 -21.25 2.78 5.72
C GLY A 35 -21.70 2.60 7.17
N ARG A 36 -21.49 1.40 7.72
CA ARG A 36 -21.88 1.11 9.11
C ARG A 36 -21.12 2.01 10.09
N ALA A 37 -21.77 2.42 11.17
CA ALA A 37 -21.22 3.41 12.09
C ALA A 37 -19.81 3.04 12.62
N GLU A 38 -19.62 1.77 12.99
CA GLU A 38 -18.33 1.26 13.46
C GLU A 38 -17.25 1.30 12.36
N LEU A 39 -17.58 0.82 11.15
CA LEU A 39 -16.64 0.78 10.02
C LEU A 39 -16.29 2.17 9.49
N SER A 40 -17.28 3.06 9.38
CA SER A 40 -17.08 4.46 8.96
C SER A 40 -16.29 5.27 10.00
N THR A 41 -16.39 4.91 11.28
CA THR A 41 -15.56 5.49 12.35
C THR A 41 -14.11 5.04 12.21
N SER A 42 -13.86 3.73 12.04
CA SER A 42 -12.51 3.23 11.77
C SER A 42 -11.92 3.82 10.48
N ALA A 43 -12.73 4.02 9.44
CA ALA A 43 -12.30 4.71 8.23
C ALA A 43 -11.88 6.17 8.50
N ALA A 44 -12.65 6.90 9.32
CA ALA A 44 -12.31 8.27 9.69
C ALA A 44 -11.04 8.35 10.54
N GLU A 45 -10.81 7.39 11.44
CA GLU A 45 -9.56 7.27 12.20
C GLU A 45 -8.37 7.04 11.27
N ALA A 46 -8.51 6.22 10.23
CA ALA A 46 -7.49 6.00 9.22
C ALA A 46 -7.20 7.27 8.39
N VAL A 47 -8.22 8.07 8.09
CA VAL A 47 -8.03 9.40 7.46
C VAL A 47 -7.26 10.33 8.40
N ALA A 48 -7.61 10.34 9.69
CA ALA A 48 -6.95 11.19 10.68
C ALA A 48 -5.46 10.82 10.89
N SER A 49 -5.10 9.55 10.67
CA SER A 49 -3.73 9.06 10.74
C SER A 49 -3.02 8.99 9.39
N ALA A 50 -3.66 9.45 8.31
CA ALA A 50 -3.09 9.40 6.96
C ALA A 50 -1.76 10.15 6.92
N GLY A 51 -0.73 9.54 6.31
CA GLY A 51 0.61 10.12 6.26
C GLY A 51 1.43 9.92 7.55
N ILE A 52 0.86 9.33 8.61
CA ILE A 52 1.55 9.12 9.89
C ILE A 52 1.66 7.62 10.20
N SER A 53 0.59 6.86 9.98
CA SER A 53 0.54 5.42 10.20
C SER A 53 -0.42 4.70 9.24
N GLY A 54 -0.26 3.39 9.09
CA GLY A 54 -1.13 2.53 8.28
C GLY A 54 -0.60 2.21 6.88
N ARG A 55 -1.32 1.34 6.15
CA ARG A 55 -0.92 0.81 4.84
C ARG A 55 -1.34 1.73 3.70
N ALA A 56 -0.43 2.00 2.76
CA ALA A 56 -0.77 2.64 1.50
C ALA A 56 -0.97 1.59 0.40
N VAL A 57 -2.11 1.67 -0.29
CA VAL A 57 -2.48 0.79 -1.42
C VAL A 57 -2.32 1.52 -2.75
N VAL A 58 -2.73 2.79 -2.77
CA VAL A 58 -2.56 3.72 -3.88
C VAL A 58 -1.84 4.94 -3.33
N PHE A 59 -0.75 5.33 -3.99
CA PHE A 59 0.11 6.44 -3.58
C PHE A 59 0.83 7.00 -4.83
N PRO A 60 1.34 8.23 -4.79
CA PRO A 60 2.04 8.82 -5.94
C PRO A 60 3.14 7.90 -6.47
N GLY A 61 3.14 7.65 -7.78
CA GLY A 61 4.11 6.78 -8.46
C GLY A 61 3.86 5.27 -8.36
N SER A 62 2.83 4.81 -7.64
CA SER A 62 2.57 3.38 -7.46
C SER A 62 2.34 2.61 -8.78
N THR A 63 1.80 3.26 -9.81
CA THR A 63 1.56 2.65 -11.14
C THR A 63 2.84 2.35 -11.91
N GLY A 64 3.97 2.99 -11.56
CA GLY A 64 5.27 2.75 -12.19
C GLY A 64 6.06 1.61 -11.53
N LEU A 65 5.60 1.09 -10.39
CA LEU A 65 6.29 0.06 -9.62
C LEU A 65 5.88 -1.34 -10.08
N THR A 66 6.15 -1.66 -11.34
CA THR A 66 5.82 -2.94 -11.98
C THR A 66 7.07 -3.67 -12.47
N GLY A 67 7.09 -5.00 -12.37
CA GLY A 67 8.23 -5.82 -12.75
C GLY A 67 9.51 -5.53 -11.94
N GLY A 68 10.66 -5.43 -12.62
CA GLY A 68 11.94 -5.10 -11.99
C GLY A 68 12.26 -3.62 -12.17
N VAL A 69 12.39 -2.88 -11.07
CA VAL A 69 12.78 -1.46 -11.06
C VAL A 69 14.08 -1.28 -10.30
N ARG A 70 14.92 -0.31 -10.67
CA ARG A 70 16.07 0.05 -9.83
C ARG A 70 15.58 0.70 -8.54
N VAL A 71 16.24 0.41 -7.43
CA VAL A 71 15.87 0.99 -6.13
C VAL A 71 15.90 2.52 -6.19
N GLY A 72 16.93 3.11 -6.81
CA GLY A 72 17.03 4.57 -6.95
C GLY A 72 15.87 5.18 -7.74
N ASP A 73 15.52 4.56 -8.86
CA ASP A 73 14.42 5.03 -9.72
C ASP A 73 13.06 4.87 -9.02
N GLY A 74 12.86 3.77 -8.28
CA GLY A 74 11.64 3.51 -7.53
C GLY A 74 11.41 4.52 -6.40
N LEU A 75 12.46 4.88 -5.65
CA LEU A 75 12.37 5.88 -4.58
C LEU A 75 12.21 7.30 -5.14
N ALA A 76 12.89 7.64 -6.24
CA ALA A 76 12.75 8.96 -6.87
C ALA A 76 11.42 9.16 -7.60
N GLY A 77 10.86 8.08 -8.15
CA GLY A 77 9.64 8.09 -8.95
C GLY A 77 8.35 7.80 -8.18
N SER A 78 8.42 7.57 -6.87
CA SER A 78 7.25 7.27 -6.03
C SER A 78 7.30 7.98 -4.68
N ALA A 79 6.20 7.92 -3.94
CA ALA A 79 6.12 8.46 -2.58
C ALA A 79 6.83 7.58 -1.52
N ILE A 80 7.51 6.50 -1.91
CA ILE A 80 8.23 5.64 -0.96
C ILE A 80 9.50 6.36 -0.52
N ASP A 81 9.61 6.65 0.77
CA ASP A 81 10.76 7.36 1.34
C ASP A 81 11.98 6.46 1.49
N ARG A 82 11.77 5.20 1.90
CA ARG A 82 12.85 4.23 2.08
C ARG A 82 12.41 2.78 2.04
N LEU A 83 13.40 1.92 1.81
CA LEU A 83 13.27 0.47 1.96
C LEU A 83 13.73 0.03 3.36
N HIS A 84 13.02 -0.95 3.92
CA HIS A 84 13.42 -1.65 5.13
C HIS A 84 13.62 -3.13 4.83
N VAL A 85 14.86 -3.62 4.95
CA VAL A 85 15.15 -5.04 4.75
C VAL A 85 14.76 -5.82 6.00
N VAL A 86 13.81 -6.74 5.84
CA VAL A 86 13.35 -7.59 6.93
C VAL A 86 14.47 -8.55 7.34
N GLY A 87 14.78 -8.58 8.63
CA GLY A 87 15.71 -9.56 9.21
C GLY A 87 17.20 -9.24 9.04
N GLY A 88 17.58 -8.05 8.54
CA GLY A 88 18.99 -7.68 8.41
C GLY A 88 19.25 -6.17 8.36
N PRO A 89 20.49 -5.73 8.63
CA PRO A 89 20.90 -4.34 8.54
C PRO A 89 21.20 -3.89 7.11
N ASP A 90 20.97 -4.75 6.12
CA ASP A 90 21.26 -4.47 4.71
C ASP A 90 20.56 -3.19 4.25
N ARG A 91 21.29 -2.38 3.50
CA ARG A 91 20.79 -1.16 2.90
C ARG A 91 20.91 -1.32 1.38
N PRO A 92 19.80 -1.53 0.67
CA PRO A 92 19.80 -1.57 -0.79
C PRO A 92 20.41 -0.28 -1.35
N VAL A 93 21.26 -0.43 -2.37
CA VAL A 93 21.85 0.69 -3.10
C VAL A 93 21.03 1.03 -4.33
N ALA A 94 21.24 2.21 -4.90
CA ALA A 94 20.42 2.71 -6.01
C ALA A 94 20.44 1.78 -7.23
N GLU A 95 21.53 1.06 -7.44
CA GLU A 95 21.76 0.14 -8.55
C GLU A 95 21.10 -1.23 -8.37
N ASP A 96 20.72 -1.58 -7.13
CA ASP A 96 20.03 -2.83 -6.84
C ASP A 96 18.66 -2.86 -7.53
N VAL A 97 18.17 -4.08 -7.77
CA VAL A 97 16.87 -4.31 -8.40
C VAL A 97 15.82 -4.62 -7.34
N LEU A 98 14.74 -3.84 -7.33
CA LEU A 98 13.49 -4.16 -6.66
C LEU A 98 12.58 -4.91 -7.63
N ASP A 99 12.40 -6.21 -7.39
CA ASP A 99 11.40 -7.05 -8.04
C ASP A 99 10.05 -6.81 -7.37
N THR A 100 9.25 -5.92 -7.93
CA THR A 100 8.02 -5.42 -7.29
C THR A 100 6.91 -6.47 -7.27
N ARG A 101 7.00 -7.50 -8.11
CA ARG A 101 5.95 -8.53 -8.31
C ARG A 101 4.57 -7.95 -8.58
N ASP A 102 4.53 -6.71 -9.08
CA ASP A 102 3.34 -5.89 -9.27
C ASP A 102 2.49 -5.77 -7.99
N HIS A 103 3.11 -5.94 -6.81
CA HIS A 103 2.47 -5.97 -5.51
C HIS A 103 3.29 -5.20 -4.47
N VAL A 104 3.04 -3.90 -4.40
CA VAL A 104 3.76 -2.98 -3.50
C VAL A 104 2.80 -2.44 -2.43
N ARG A 105 3.13 -2.71 -1.17
CA ARG A 105 2.30 -2.39 0.02
C ARG A 105 3.13 -1.73 1.12
N PRO A 106 3.58 -0.48 0.91
CA PRO A 106 4.34 0.23 1.91
C PRO A 106 3.45 0.67 3.07
N GLU A 107 4.08 0.99 4.19
CA GLU A 107 3.43 1.41 5.43
C GLU A 107 4.00 2.76 5.88
N TRP A 108 3.12 3.65 6.32
CA TRP A 108 3.52 4.85 7.03
C TRP A 108 4.10 4.49 8.39
N GLN A 109 5.35 4.87 8.62
CA GLN A 109 6.06 4.70 9.87
C GLN A 109 6.62 6.05 10.30
N ALA A 110 6.01 6.64 11.32
CA ALA A 110 6.44 7.91 11.89
C ALA A 110 6.59 9.05 10.84
N GLY A 111 5.70 9.08 9.85
CA GLY A 111 5.70 10.10 8.80
C GLY A 111 6.45 9.73 7.51
N GLU A 112 7.11 8.57 7.46
CA GLU A 112 7.79 8.07 6.26
C GLU A 112 7.01 6.88 5.67
N LEU A 113 6.85 6.83 4.35
CA LEU A 113 6.27 5.70 3.65
C LEU A 113 7.36 4.65 3.37
N VAL A 114 7.36 3.60 4.19
CA VAL A 114 8.41 2.58 4.21
C VAL A 114 7.94 1.32 3.52
N LEU A 115 8.71 0.83 2.54
CA LEU A 115 8.47 -0.48 1.94
C LEU A 115 9.35 -1.55 2.60
N ALA A 116 8.72 -2.53 3.23
CA ALA A 116 9.40 -3.72 3.73
C ALA A 116 9.78 -4.66 2.56
N VAL A 117 11.04 -5.07 2.50
CA VAL A 117 11.58 -5.94 1.45
C VAL A 117 12.38 -7.10 2.04
N THR A 118 12.52 -8.17 1.28
CA THR A 118 13.40 -9.31 1.58
C THR A 118 14.44 -9.50 0.47
N PRO A 119 15.64 -10.03 0.79
CA PRO A 119 16.60 -10.42 -0.24
C PRO A 119 16.00 -11.48 -1.17
N ALA A 120 16.17 -11.28 -2.48
CA ALA A 120 15.69 -12.17 -3.53
C ALA A 120 16.83 -12.66 -4.46
N GLY A 121 18.08 -12.40 -4.07
CA GLY A 121 19.30 -12.76 -4.78
C GLY A 121 20.37 -11.68 -4.65
N PRO A 122 21.57 -11.87 -5.20
CA PRO A 122 22.62 -10.85 -5.19
C PRO A 122 22.14 -9.56 -5.87
N GLY A 123 22.18 -8.44 -5.14
CA GLY A 123 21.73 -7.12 -5.64
C GLY A 123 20.24 -7.06 -6.01
N ARG A 124 19.42 -7.96 -5.47
CA ARG A 124 17.99 -8.02 -5.75
C ARG A 124 17.18 -8.16 -4.46
N TYR A 125 16.14 -7.34 -4.38
CA TYR A 125 15.17 -7.31 -3.28
C TYR A 125 13.76 -7.44 -3.84
N ALA A 126 12.83 -7.85 -3.00
CA ALA A 126 11.43 -7.88 -3.38
C ALA A 126 10.54 -7.55 -2.17
N PRO A 127 9.31 -7.04 -2.37
CA PRO A 127 8.39 -6.79 -1.27
C PRO A 127 8.22 -8.01 -0.37
N PHE A 128 8.20 -7.77 0.95
CA PHE A 128 7.98 -8.82 1.95
C PHE A 128 6.59 -9.44 1.80
N GLU A 129 5.58 -8.60 1.58
CA GLU A 129 4.21 -9.06 1.32
C GLU A 129 4.14 -9.71 -0.07
N VAL A 130 3.56 -10.92 -0.14
CA VAL A 130 3.38 -11.66 -1.40
C VAL A 130 1.93 -11.55 -1.87
N PRO A 131 1.69 -11.40 -3.19
CA PRO A 131 0.34 -11.42 -3.73
C PRO A 131 -0.26 -12.82 -3.53
N ASN A 132 -1.43 -12.89 -2.87
CA ASN A 132 -2.11 -14.14 -2.53
C ASN A 132 -1.25 -15.03 -1.61
N PRO A 133 -1.14 -14.71 -0.31
CA PRO A 133 -0.44 -15.58 0.61
C PRO A 133 -1.04 -16.99 0.51
N THR A 134 -0.19 -18.00 0.36
CA THR A 134 -0.60 -19.39 0.48
C THR A 134 -1.41 -19.51 1.77
N PRO A 135 -2.65 -20.03 1.76
CA PRO A 135 -3.41 -20.17 2.99
C PRO A 135 -2.65 -21.18 3.86
N CYS A 136 -1.87 -20.69 4.81
CA CYS A 136 -1.39 -21.49 5.91
C CYS A 136 -2.28 -21.20 7.12
N CYS A 137 -3.06 -22.22 7.47
CA CYS A 137 -3.82 -22.35 8.71
C CYS A 137 -5.19 -21.63 8.75
N ALA A 138 -6.16 -22.25 8.08
CA ALA A 138 -7.54 -22.28 8.56
C ALA A 138 -7.83 -23.71 9.07
N ASP A 139 -7.21 -24.09 10.19
CA ASP A 139 -7.59 -25.26 11.02
C ASP A 139 -6.65 -25.29 12.25
N HIS A 140 -7.00 -24.52 13.29
CA HIS A 140 -6.51 -24.72 14.66
C HIS A 140 -7.51 -24.16 15.67
#